data_AF-A0A7J2HR84-F1
#
_entry.id   AF-A0A7J2HR84-F1
#
_cell.length_a   1.000
_cell.length_b   1.000
_cell.length_c   1.000
_cell.angle_alpha   90.00
_cell.angle_beta   90.00
_cell.angle_gamma   90.00
#
_symmetry.space_group_name_H-M   'P 1'
#
loop_
_entity.id
_entity.type
_entity.pdbx_description
1 polymer ?
#
loop_
_entity_poly.entity_id
_entity_poly.type
_entity_poly.pdbx_seq_one_letter_code
_entity_poly.pdbx_strand_id
1 'polypeptide(L)'
;HPIPEVIRHINAFTLGVREVNPNATVYVRWLFKWYDPAGARAAAEALINEGCDVLAFTEDSPTVVEVGEEYTNKGKPVYTFAHYSPMYQYGKNSCVSGQLVHWEVIYLDILSKIYTGIYNSTNLENVDYWWMLREGAVELGCDYGMPINPKFVPILKSKFVIDPILGNVSVYDLVFIRLRQMSEDTVVFDPFTGPIYDQDGKLKIPPGVRASHDDLWNMMWFVQGVVGQIPG
;
A
#
# COMPACT_ATOMS: atom_id res chain seq x y z
N HIS A 1 13.67 -0.39 7.06
CA HIS A 1 14.84 -1.16 6.57
C HIS A 1 14.60 -1.55 5.11
N PRO A 2 15.65 -1.67 4.25
CA PRO A 2 15.47 -2.06 2.85
C PRO A 2 15.31 -3.57 2.71
N ILE A 3 14.15 -4.08 3.13
CA ILE A 3 13.79 -5.50 3.06
C ILE A 3 12.71 -5.73 1.99
N PRO A 4 12.54 -6.96 1.47
CA PRO A 4 11.61 -7.24 0.39
C PRO A 4 10.18 -6.75 0.62
N GLU A 5 9.68 -6.81 1.85
CA GLU A 5 8.36 -6.27 2.23
C GLU A 5 8.23 -4.78 1.90
N VAL A 6 9.19 -3.96 2.31
CA VAL A 6 9.16 -2.51 2.08
C VAL A 6 9.32 -2.19 0.60
N ILE A 7 10.15 -2.95 -0.12
CA ILE A 7 10.31 -2.82 -1.57
C ILE A 7 8.99 -3.16 -2.28
N ARG A 8 8.27 -4.20 -1.85
CA ARG A 8 6.94 -4.52 -2.36
C ARG A 8 5.93 -3.40 -2.10
N HIS A 9 5.91 -2.81 -0.91
CA HIS A 9 5.02 -1.68 -0.61
C HIS A 9 5.29 -0.49 -1.55
N ILE A 10 6.55 -0.10 -1.72
CA ILE A 10 6.95 1.00 -2.62
C ILE A 10 6.55 0.70 -4.06
N ASN A 11 6.84 -0.51 -4.54
CA ASN A 11 6.53 -0.91 -5.91
C ASN A 11 5.03 -0.98 -6.16
N ALA A 12 4.25 -1.60 -5.27
CA ALA A 12 2.79 -1.68 -5.40
C ALA A 12 2.14 -0.29 -5.40
N PHE A 13 2.59 0.60 -4.51
CA PHE A 13 2.13 1.99 -4.50
C PHE A 13 2.46 2.70 -5.81
N THR A 14 3.68 2.52 -6.31
CA THR A 14 4.13 3.14 -7.57
C THR A 14 3.34 2.62 -8.77
N LEU A 15 3.09 1.30 -8.85
CA LEU A 15 2.28 0.69 -9.91
C LEU A 15 0.84 1.21 -9.86
N GLY A 16 0.22 1.28 -8.68
CA GLY A 16 -1.15 1.78 -8.52
C GLY A 16 -1.31 3.26 -8.89
N VAL A 17 -0.37 4.14 -8.48
CA VAL A 17 -0.40 5.55 -8.89
C VAL A 17 -0.23 5.68 -10.41
N ARG A 18 0.64 4.85 -11.00
CA ARG A 18 0.95 4.90 -12.44
C ARG A 18 -0.10 4.25 -13.33
N GLU A 19 -0.99 3.42 -12.78
CA GLU A 19 -2.19 2.93 -13.47
C GLU A 19 -3.08 4.11 -13.92
N VAL A 20 -3.18 5.14 -13.07
CA VAL A 20 -3.99 6.34 -13.36
C VAL A 20 -3.15 7.45 -13.99
N ASN A 21 -1.92 7.66 -13.53
CA ASN A 21 -1.01 8.67 -14.05
C ASN A 21 0.35 8.04 -14.44
N PRO A 22 0.53 7.59 -15.69
CA PRO A 22 1.74 6.93 -16.15
C PRO A 22 3.04 7.76 -16.05
N ASN A 23 2.93 9.07 -15.80
CA ASN A 23 4.08 9.96 -15.63
C ASN A 23 4.40 10.24 -14.15
N ALA A 24 3.60 9.72 -13.22
CA ALA A 24 3.84 9.92 -11.80
C ALA A 24 5.16 9.29 -11.35
N THR A 25 5.85 9.99 -10.46
CA THR A 25 7.10 9.57 -9.83
C THR A 25 6.91 9.44 -8.33
N VAL A 26 7.54 8.44 -7.72
CA VAL A 26 7.45 8.17 -6.28
C VAL A 26 8.82 8.33 -5.64
N TYR A 27 8.97 9.37 -4.81
CA TYR A 27 10.22 9.67 -4.12
C TYR A 27 10.32 8.89 -2.81
N VAL A 28 11.45 8.23 -2.58
CA VAL A 28 11.67 7.41 -1.38
C VAL A 28 12.64 8.09 -0.42
N ARG A 29 12.32 8.06 0.88
CA ARG A 29 13.22 8.45 1.98
C ARG A 29 13.31 7.32 3.00
N TRP A 30 14.53 6.96 3.36
CA TRP A 30 14.81 5.85 4.27
C TRP A 30 15.13 6.37 5.67
N LEU A 31 14.38 5.91 6.67
CA LEU A 31 14.64 6.22 8.08
C LEU A 31 15.57 5.21 8.77
N PHE A 32 15.73 4.02 8.19
CA PHE A 32 16.46 2.88 8.76
C PHE A 32 15.97 2.41 10.14
N LYS A 33 14.77 2.83 10.53
CA LYS A 33 14.07 2.44 11.75
C LYS A 33 12.59 2.25 11.44
N TRP A 34 11.95 1.36 12.19
CA TRP A 34 10.50 1.15 12.11
C TRP A 34 9.70 2.19 12.91
N TYR A 35 10.31 2.74 13.96
CA TYR A 35 9.71 3.78 14.78
C TYR A 35 10.71 4.92 15.03
N ASP A 36 10.45 6.09 14.46
CA ASP A 36 11.22 7.33 14.65
C ASP A 36 10.36 8.55 14.27
N PRO A 37 9.44 9.01 15.15
CA PRO A 37 8.55 10.13 14.85
C PRO A 37 9.29 11.41 14.40
N ALA A 38 10.46 11.71 15.00
CA ALA A 38 11.24 12.87 14.62
C ALA A 38 11.82 12.72 13.20
N GLY A 39 12.38 11.54 12.89
CA GLY A 39 12.86 11.20 11.55
C GLY A 39 11.72 11.19 10.50
N ALA A 40 10.57 10.62 10.86
CA ALA A 40 9.39 10.55 10.00
C ALA A 40 8.88 11.95 9.62
N ARG A 41 8.80 12.87 10.59
CA ARG A 41 8.44 14.26 10.33
C ARG A 41 9.45 14.93 9.39
N ALA A 42 10.75 14.83 9.69
CA ALA A 42 11.78 15.44 8.86
C ALA A 42 11.75 14.91 7.41
N ALA A 43 11.54 13.60 7.24
CA ALA A 43 11.43 12.99 5.91
C ALA A 43 10.15 13.42 5.17
N ALA A 44 9.00 13.48 5.86
CA ALA A 44 7.74 13.95 5.27
C ALA A 44 7.84 15.41 4.81
N GLU A 45 8.39 16.29 5.66
CA GLU A 45 8.60 17.70 5.30
C GLU A 45 9.58 17.86 4.13
N ALA A 46 10.65 17.06 4.08
CA ALA A 46 11.58 17.07 2.95
C ALA A 46 10.88 16.69 1.64
N LEU A 47 10.07 15.62 1.63
CA LEU A 47 9.29 15.21 0.47
C LEU A 47 8.29 16.29 0.03
N ILE A 48 7.60 16.92 0.98
CA ILE A 48 6.67 18.03 0.72
C ILE A 48 7.39 19.25 0.12
N ASN A 49 8.62 19.53 0.57
CA ASN A 49 9.45 20.62 0.05
C ASN A 49 10.01 20.30 -1.35
N GLU A 50 10.22 19.03 -1.66
CA GLU A 50 10.57 18.54 -3.00
C GLU A 50 9.38 18.50 -3.98
N GLY A 51 8.18 18.84 -3.49
CA GLY A 51 6.97 18.97 -4.31
C GLY A 51 6.02 17.77 -4.26
N CYS A 52 6.28 16.77 -3.41
CA CYS A 52 5.32 15.68 -3.19
C CYS A 52 4.06 16.20 -2.48
N ASP A 53 2.90 15.84 -3.00
CA ASP A 53 1.56 16.20 -2.48
C ASP A 53 0.79 14.98 -1.95
N VAL A 54 1.36 13.79 -2.09
CA VAL A 54 0.83 12.52 -1.57
C VAL A 54 1.92 11.79 -0.80
N LEU A 55 1.61 11.34 0.42
CA LEU A 55 2.52 10.60 1.28
C LEU A 55 1.94 9.24 1.69
N ALA A 56 2.71 8.19 1.46
CA ALA A 56 2.53 6.87 2.04
C ALA A 56 3.82 6.48 2.75
N PHE A 57 3.72 5.65 3.78
CA PHE A 57 4.85 5.34 4.65
C PHE A 57 4.71 3.94 5.25
N THR A 58 5.82 3.46 5.82
CA THR A 58 5.94 2.15 6.50
C THR A 58 6.64 2.29 7.86
N GLU A 59 6.53 3.46 8.46
CA GLU A 59 6.99 3.75 9.83
C GLU A 59 5.76 3.66 10.75
N ASP A 60 5.94 3.20 11.98
CA ASP A 60 4.85 2.73 12.84
C ASP A 60 4.17 3.82 13.68
N SER A 61 4.35 5.10 13.33
CA SER A 61 3.74 6.23 14.04
C SER A 61 2.72 6.98 13.16
N PRO A 62 1.77 7.74 13.74
CA PRO A 62 0.85 8.56 12.96
C PRO A 62 1.51 9.83 12.39
N THR A 63 2.82 10.05 12.62
CA THR A 63 3.45 11.35 12.38
C THR A 63 3.37 11.82 10.93
N VAL A 64 3.46 10.93 9.94
CA VAL A 64 3.33 11.34 8.52
C VAL A 64 1.92 11.85 8.22
N VAL A 65 0.89 11.23 8.82
CA VAL A 65 -0.51 11.66 8.69
C VAL A 65 -0.72 13.03 9.35
N GLU A 66 -0.16 13.23 10.55
CA GLU A 66 -0.21 14.50 11.27
C GLU A 66 0.46 15.63 10.48
N VAL A 67 1.65 15.39 9.90
CA VAL A 67 2.32 16.37 9.04
C VAL A 67 1.45 16.72 7.83
N GLY A 68 0.85 15.72 7.15
CA GLY A 68 -0.06 15.98 6.04
C GLY A 68 -1.28 16.82 6.44
N GLU A 69 -1.84 16.57 7.62
CA GLU A 69 -2.94 17.35 8.20
C GLU A 69 -2.52 18.80 8.50
N GLU A 70 -1.36 18.99 9.13
CA GLU A 70 -0.81 20.31 9.44
C GLU A 70 -0.63 21.17 8.18
N TYR A 71 -0.05 20.60 7.11
CA TYR A 71 0.14 21.31 5.84
C TYR A 71 -1.19 21.58 5.13
N THR A 72 -2.10 20.60 5.13
CA THR A 72 -3.44 20.77 4.56
C THR A 72 -4.20 21.91 5.24
N ASN A 73 -4.13 22.01 6.58
CA ASN A 73 -4.76 23.08 7.35
C ASN A 73 -4.10 24.45 7.12
N LYS A 74 -2.82 24.49 6.71
CA LYS A 74 -2.11 25.71 6.27
C LYS A 74 -2.44 26.10 4.82
N GLY A 75 -3.34 25.39 4.14
CA GLY A 75 -3.75 25.68 2.76
C GLY A 75 -2.86 25.06 1.68
N LYS A 76 -1.94 24.15 2.05
CA LYS A 76 -1.17 23.32 1.12
C LYS A 76 -1.66 21.87 1.26
N PRO A 77 -2.65 21.42 0.45
CA PRO A 77 -3.16 20.06 0.54
C PRO A 77 -2.05 19.02 0.41
N VAL A 78 -1.97 18.13 1.37
CA VAL A 78 -1.09 16.96 1.36
C VAL A 78 -1.93 15.75 1.73
N TYR A 79 -2.09 14.82 0.80
CA TYR A 79 -2.89 13.62 0.98
C TYR A 79 -2.05 12.52 1.61
N THR A 80 -2.60 11.81 2.58
CA THR A 80 -1.90 10.75 3.32
C THR A 80 -2.70 9.46 3.33
N PHE A 81 -2.01 8.35 3.59
CA PHE A 81 -2.62 7.02 3.70
C PHE A 81 -2.26 6.38 5.03
N ALA A 82 -3.25 5.81 5.72
CA ALA A 82 -3.04 5.09 6.97
C ALA A 82 -2.18 3.83 6.77
N HIS A 83 -1.41 3.49 7.79
CA HIS A 83 -0.50 2.35 7.82
C HIS A 83 -0.81 1.44 9.00
N TYR A 84 -1.18 0.19 8.74
CA TYR A 84 -1.53 -0.91 9.65
C TYR A 84 -2.72 -0.68 10.61
N SER A 85 -2.96 0.53 11.07
CA SER A 85 -4.00 0.87 12.05
C SER A 85 -4.80 2.10 11.62
N PRO A 86 -6.04 2.26 12.13
CA PRO A 86 -6.83 3.46 11.89
C PRO A 86 -6.08 4.74 12.22
N MET A 87 -5.99 5.65 11.25
CA MET A 87 -5.30 6.94 11.42
C MET A 87 -6.16 8.15 11.03
N TYR A 88 -7.44 7.96 10.71
CA TYR A 88 -8.37 9.03 10.35
C TYR A 88 -8.39 10.18 11.38
N GLN A 89 -8.31 9.87 12.68
CA GLN A 89 -8.32 10.88 13.75
C GLN A 89 -7.13 11.85 13.70
N TYR A 90 -5.98 11.42 13.17
CA TYR A 90 -4.76 12.23 13.05
C TYR A 90 -4.72 13.09 11.78
N GLY A 91 -5.61 12.79 10.82
CA GLY A 91 -5.63 13.45 9.51
C GLY A 91 -7.01 13.49 8.89
N LYS A 92 -7.97 14.15 9.53
CA LYS A 92 -9.36 14.23 9.05
C LYS A 92 -9.48 14.89 7.67
N ASN A 93 -8.54 15.78 7.35
CA ASN A 93 -8.49 16.54 6.12
C ASN A 93 -7.39 16.06 5.15
N SER A 94 -6.45 15.23 5.60
CA SER A 94 -5.34 14.70 4.80
C SER A 94 -5.45 13.20 4.49
N CYS A 95 -5.92 12.38 5.44
CA CYS A 95 -5.95 10.92 5.33
C CYS A 95 -7.09 10.46 4.42
N VAL A 96 -6.74 9.99 3.22
CA VAL A 96 -7.69 9.64 2.15
C VAL A 96 -8.25 8.24 2.33
N SER A 97 -7.37 7.29 2.66
CA SER A 97 -7.62 5.87 2.80
C SER A 97 -6.40 5.26 3.52
N GLY A 98 -6.11 3.99 3.34
CA GLY A 98 -4.94 3.33 3.91
C GLY A 98 -5.03 1.83 3.78
N GLN A 99 -4.05 1.16 4.38
CA GLN A 99 -4.04 -0.29 4.53
C GLN A 99 -4.06 -0.59 6.04
N LEU A 100 -5.08 -1.33 6.47
CA LEU A 100 -5.27 -1.77 7.84
C LEU A 100 -5.00 -3.26 7.90
N VAL A 101 -4.49 -3.75 9.03
CA VAL A 101 -4.20 -5.17 9.24
C VAL A 101 -4.96 -5.69 10.44
N HIS A 102 -5.66 -6.79 10.22
CA HIS A 102 -6.44 -7.52 11.22
C HIS A 102 -5.64 -8.71 11.77
N TRP A 103 -4.67 -8.42 12.63
CA TRP A 103 -3.87 -9.46 13.28
C TRP A 103 -4.73 -10.44 14.10
N GLU A 104 -5.85 -9.98 14.64
CA GLU A 104 -6.81 -10.80 15.38
C GLU A 104 -7.41 -11.93 14.54
N VAL A 105 -7.57 -11.72 13.22
CA VAL A 105 -8.09 -12.75 12.30
C VAL A 105 -7.06 -13.87 12.13
N ILE A 106 -5.78 -13.51 11.98
CA ILE A 106 -4.68 -14.47 11.90
C ILE A 106 -4.49 -15.20 13.23
N TYR A 107 -4.47 -14.47 14.35
CA TYR A 107 -4.29 -15.07 15.68
C TYR A 107 -5.41 -16.04 16.03
N LEU A 108 -6.66 -15.72 15.70
CA LEU A 108 -7.79 -16.60 15.95
C LEU A 108 -7.63 -17.93 15.20
N ASP A 109 -7.20 -17.91 13.95
CA ASP A 109 -6.97 -19.12 13.15
C ASP A 109 -5.82 -19.98 13.70
N ILE A 110 -4.68 -19.36 14.03
CA ILE A 110 -3.54 -20.05 14.63
C ILE A 110 -3.96 -20.73 15.94
N LEU A 111 -4.60 -19.99 16.84
CA LEU A 111 -5.03 -20.52 18.15
C LEU A 111 -6.08 -21.62 18.00
N SER A 112 -6.99 -21.51 17.03
CA SER A 112 -8.00 -22.53 16.75
C SER A 112 -7.37 -23.83 16.22
N LYS A 113 -6.35 -23.73 15.37
CA LYS A 113 -5.60 -24.89 14.85
C LYS A 113 -4.72 -25.55 15.91
N ILE A 114 -4.16 -24.78 16.84
CA ILE A 114 -3.47 -25.33 18.01
C ILE A 114 -4.47 -26.06 18.93
N TYR A 115 -5.60 -25.43 19.24
CA TYR A 115 -6.63 -26.00 20.11
C TYR A 115 -7.19 -27.32 19.58
N THR A 116 -7.38 -27.42 18.26
CA THR A 116 -7.87 -28.64 17.59
C THR A 116 -6.78 -29.69 17.34
N GLY A 117 -5.51 -29.38 17.64
CA GLY A 117 -4.37 -30.29 17.44
C GLY A 117 -3.85 -30.36 16.00
N ILE A 118 -4.38 -29.55 15.08
CA ILE A 118 -3.88 -29.42 13.70
C ILE A 118 -2.44 -28.88 13.72
N TYR A 119 -2.20 -27.83 14.51
CA TYR A 119 -0.87 -27.30 14.77
C TYR A 119 -0.36 -27.82 16.11
N ASN A 120 0.88 -28.29 16.11
CA ASN A 120 1.54 -28.86 17.26
C ASN A 120 3.05 -28.63 17.17
N SER A 121 3.78 -28.99 18.24
CA SER A 121 5.21 -28.69 18.34
C SER A 121 6.10 -29.33 17.27
N THR A 122 5.59 -30.26 16.44
CA THR A 122 6.38 -30.91 15.38
C THR A 122 6.13 -30.35 13.98
N ASN A 123 5.13 -29.49 13.79
CA ASN A 123 4.81 -28.95 12.46
C ASN A 123 4.77 -27.42 12.37
N LEU A 124 4.87 -26.70 13.50
CA LEU A 124 4.84 -25.23 13.53
C LEU A 124 5.93 -24.58 12.67
N GLU A 125 7.11 -25.19 12.55
CA GLU A 125 8.22 -24.70 11.73
C GLU A 125 7.91 -24.65 10.22
N ASN A 126 6.89 -25.39 9.77
CA ASN A 126 6.47 -25.46 8.36
C ASN A 126 5.21 -24.64 8.09
N VAL A 127 4.75 -23.86 9.08
CA VAL A 127 3.57 -23.01 8.94
C VAL A 127 3.97 -21.69 8.32
N ASP A 128 3.39 -21.38 7.16
CA ASP A 128 3.56 -20.12 6.46
C ASP A 128 2.19 -19.42 6.30
N TYR A 129 2.13 -18.15 6.65
CA TYR A 129 0.94 -17.31 6.54
C TYR A 129 1.23 -16.15 5.60
N TRP A 130 0.51 -16.14 4.48
CA TRP A 130 0.42 -15.00 3.59
C TRP A 130 -1.05 -14.69 3.32
N TRP A 131 -1.70 -14.08 4.30
CA TRP A 131 -3.11 -13.74 4.23
C TRP A 131 -3.31 -12.34 3.67
N MET A 132 -4.29 -12.21 2.79
CA MET A 132 -4.57 -10.99 2.03
C MET A 132 -6.03 -10.56 2.25
N LEU A 133 -6.57 -9.80 1.31
CA LEU A 133 -7.95 -9.29 1.34
C LEU A 133 -8.98 -10.42 1.44
N ARG A 134 -8.72 -11.56 0.80
CA ARG A 134 -9.64 -12.70 0.77
C ARG A 134 -9.85 -13.30 2.16
N GLU A 135 -8.78 -13.48 2.92
CA GLU A 135 -8.83 -14.01 4.28
C GLU A 135 -9.30 -12.97 5.30
N GLY A 136 -9.46 -11.70 4.90
CA GLY A 136 -9.82 -10.59 5.78
C GLY A 136 -8.68 -10.12 6.68
N ALA A 137 -7.44 -10.54 6.40
CA ALA A 137 -6.27 -10.13 7.17
C ALA A 137 -5.86 -8.68 6.89
N VAL A 138 -6.23 -8.14 5.73
CA VAL A 138 -6.01 -6.73 5.40
C VAL A 138 -7.33 -6.08 4.98
N GLU A 139 -7.50 -4.80 5.32
CA GLU A 139 -8.65 -3.98 4.99
C GLU A 139 -8.17 -2.69 4.31
N LEU A 140 -8.84 -2.28 3.22
CA LEU A 140 -8.67 -0.94 2.66
C LEU A 140 -9.39 0.05 3.58
N GLY A 141 -8.69 1.05 4.11
CA GLY A 141 -9.32 2.13 4.87
C GLY A 141 -8.38 3.04 5.65
N CYS A 142 -8.88 4.23 5.96
CA CYS A 142 -8.24 5.15 6.91
C CYS A 142 -8.76 4.98 8.35
N ASP A 143 -9.88 4.28 8.50
CA ASP A 143 -10.52 3.84 9.74
C ASP A 143 -11.29 2.55 9.45
N TYR A 144 -11.63 1.78 10.49
CA TYR A 144 -12.38 0.53 10.31
C TYR A 144 -13.74 0.79 9.66
N GLY A 145 -14.06 0.04 8.62
CA GLY A 145 -15.28 0.24 7.83
C GLY A 145 -15.33 1.57 7.08
N MET A 146 -14.19 2.27 6.95
CA MET A 146 -14.05 3.52 6.19
C MET A 146 -13.00 3.37 5.08
N PRO A 147 -13.35 2.70 3.95
CA PRO A 147 -12.40 2.47 2.87
C PRO A 147 -11.86 3.74 2.24
N ILE A 148 -12.71 4.76 2.12
CA ILE A 148 -12.34 6.09 1.64
C ILE A 148 -12.96 7.09 2.61
N ASN A 149 -12.16 8.04 3.09
CA ASN A 149 -12.67 9.14 3.89
C ASN A 149 -13.78 9.88 3.11
N PRO A 150 -15.01 10.01 3.66
CA PRO A 150 -16.16 10.58 2.97
C PRO A 150 -15.91 11.95 2.31
N LYS A 151 -14.97 12.73 2.86
CA LYS A 151 -14.57 14.02 2.30
C LYS A 151 -14.04 13.92 0.86
N PHE A 152 -13.37 12.82 0.51
CA PHE A 152 -12.78 12.64 -0.82
C PHE A 152 -13.67 11.84 -1.78
N VAL A 153 -14.78 11.27 -1.31
CA VAL A 153 -15.69 10.51 -2.18
C VAL A 153 -16.22 11.36 -3.35
N PRO A 154 -16.69 12.61 -3.17
CA PRO A 154 -17.19 13.41 -4.29
C PRO A 154 -16.11 13.69 -5.35
N ILE A 155 -14.88 14.01 -4.94
CA ILE A 155 -13.80 14.28 -5.89
C ILE A 155 -13.42 13.02 -6.67
N LEU A 156 -13.31 11.86 -6.02
CA LEU A 156 -12.98 10.60 -6.69
C LEU A 156 -14.09 10.13 -7.64
N LYS A 157 -15.36 10.38 -7.32
CA LYS A 157 -16.49 10.10 -8.22
C LYS A 157 -16.53 11.03 -9.44
N SER A 158 -15.99 12.24 -9.31
CA SER A 158 -15.96 13.21 -10.42
C SER A 158 -14.78 13.01 -11.39
N LYS A 159 -13.78 12.21 -11.00
CA LYS A 159 -12.61 11.91 -11.82
C LYS A 159 -12.79 10.57 -12.52
N PHE A 160 -12.41 10.52 -13.78
CA PHE A 160 -12.57 9.35 -14.63
C PHE A 160 -11.24 8.94 -15.24
N VAL A 161 -11.09 7.65 -15.48
CA VAL A 161 -9.95 7.02 -16.13
C VAL A 161 -10.45 6.06 -17.20
N ILE A 162 -9.67 5.90 -18.26
CA ILE A 162 -9.94 4.93 -19.32
C ILE A 162 -9.08 3.70 -19.02
N ASP A 163 -9.69 2.70 -18.39
CA ASP A 163 -9.06 1.41 -18.16
C ASP A 163 -9.15 0.55 -19.44
N PRO A 164 -8.10 -0.23 -19.79
CA PRO A 164 -8.08 -1.02 -21.02
C PRO A 164 -9.19 -2.09 -21.12
N ILE A 165 -9.71 -2.56 -19.98
CA ILE A 165 -10.71 -3.63 -19.88
C ILE A 165 -12.07 -3.07 -19.48
N LEU A 166 -12.10 -2.20 -18.47
CA LEU A 166 -13.33 -1.65 -17.88
C LEU A 166 -13.86 -0.45 -18.67
N GLY A 167 -13.06 0.13 -19.55
CA GLY A 167 -13.41 1.34 -20.30
C GLY A 167 -13.41 2.58 -19.41
N ASN A 168 -14.33 3.50 -19.66
CA ASN A 168 -14.42 4.76 -18.90
C ASN A 168 -15.09 4.53 -17.54
N VAL A 169 -14.32 4.66 -16.46
CA VAL A 169 -14.75 4.37 -15.09
C VAL A 169 -14.34 5.50 -14.15
N SER A 170 -15.15 5.78 -13.12
CA SER A 170 -14.75 6.76 -12.12
C SER A 170 -13.61 6.22 -11.26
N VAL A 171 -12.74 7.09 -10.73
CA VAL A 171 -11.64 6.65 -9.84
C VAL A 171 -12.21 5.95 -8.60
N TYR A 172 -13.34 6.45 -8.07
CA TYR A 172 -14.03 5.79 -6.97
C TYR A 172 -14.44 4.35 -7.33
N ASP A 173 -15.09 4.14 -8.47
CA ASP A 173 -15.53 2.81 -8.89
C ASP A 173 -14.34 1.90 -9.19
N LEU A 174 -13.27 2.42 -9.79
CA LEU A 174 -12.05 1.66 -10.06
C LEU A 174 -11.46 1.09 -8.76
N VAL A 175 -11.36 1.90 -7.69
CA VAL A 175 -10.85 1.44 -6.38
C VAL A 175 -11.64 0.24 -5.87
N PHE A 176 -12.98 0.30 -5.88
CA PHE A 176 -13.80 -0.80 -5.39
C PHE A 176 -13.87 -2.00 -6.36
N ILE A 177 -13.68 -1.80 -7.66
CA ILE A 177 -13.51 -2.89 -8.62
C ILE A 177 -12.19 -3.62 -8.34
N ARG A 178 -11.07 -2.91 -8.20
CA ARG A 178 -9.77 -3.51 -7.87
C ARG A 178 -9.81 -4.23 -6.53
N LEU A 179 -10.42 -3.62 -5.51
CA LEU A 179 -10.61 -4.25 -4.20
C LEU A 179 -11.31 -5.61 -4.32
N ARG A 180 -12.42 -5.65 -5.06
CA ARG A 180 -13.17 -6.90 -5.29
C ARG A 180 -12.34 -7.92 -6.06
N GLN A 181 -11.69 -7.50 -7.14
CA GLN A 181 -10.86 -8.35 -7.99
C GLN A 181 -9.70 -9.00 -7.23
N MET A 182 -9.14 -8.29 -6.24
CA MET A 182 -8.09 -8.80 -5.37
C MET A 182 -8.60 -9.72 -4.24
N SER A 183 -9.90 -9.66 -3.91
CA SER A 183 -10.53 -10.51 -2.88
C SER A 183 -11.15 -11.80 -3.42
N GLU A 184 -11.23 -11.98 -4.74
CA GLU A 184 -11.86 -13.15 -5.35
C GLU A 184 -11.03 -14.44 -5.15
N ASP A 185 -11.72 -15.59 -5.06
CA ASP A 185 -11.10 -16.91 -4.90
C ASP A 185 -10.08 -17.20 -6.02
N THR A 186 -10.46 -16.86 -7.25
CA THR A 186 -9.53 -16.76 -8.37
C THR A 186 -9.18 -15.30 -8.53
N VAL A 187 -8.06 -14.88 -7.95
CA VAL A 187 -7.57 -13.50 -8.05
C VAL A 187 -7.50 -13.11 -9.53
N VAL A 188 -8.34 -12.17 -9.94
CA VAL A 188 -8.46 -11.70 -11.32
C VAL A 188 -7.63 -10.44 -11.59
N PHE A 189 -7.16 -9.78 -10.54
CA PHE A 189 -6.20 -8.68 -10.60
C PHE A 189 -5.14 -8.82 -9.50
N ASP A 190 -3.89 -8.64 -9.88
CA ASP A 190 -2.76 -8.56 -8.94
C ASP A 190 -1.85 -7.40 -9.40
N PRO A 191 -1.45 -6.47 -8.51
CA PRO A 191 -0.58 -5.35 -8.85
C PRO A 191 0.71 -5.78 -9.55
N PHE A 192 1.23 -6.97 -9.26
CA PHE A 192 2.45 -7.53 -9.83
C PHE A 192 2.18 -8.45 -11.02
N THR A 193 1.22 -8.08 -11.87
CA THR A 193 1.00 -8.71 -13.18
C THR A 193 1.66 -7.89 -14.28
N GLY A 194 2.52 -8.53 -15.07
CA GLY A 194 3.32 -7.87 -16.10
C GLY A 194 2.51 -7.38 -17.32
N PRO A 195 3.10 -6.48 -18.13
CA PRO A 195 4.53 -6.17 -18.15
C PRO A 195 4.97 -5.19 -17.06
N ILE A 196 6.02 -5.54 -16.31
CA ILE A 196 6.64 -4.66 -15.32
C ILE A 196 8.13 -4.56 -15.58
N TYR A 197 8.61 -3.32 -15.61
CA TYR A 197 10.01 -2.95 -15.81
C TYR A 197 10.58 -2.36 -14.52
N ASP A 198 11.87 -2.55 -14.29
CA ASP A 198 12.58 -1.87 -13.21
C ASP A 198 12.89 -0.40 -13.53
N GLN A 199 13.49 0.32 -12.57
CA GLN A 199 13.90 1.72 -12.72
C GLN A 199 14.82 1.97 -13.91
N ASP A 200 15.61 0.98 -14.33
CA ASP A 200 16.55 1.07 -15.45
C ASP A 200 15.90 0.66 -16.79
N GLY A 201 14.60 0.33 -16.79
CA GLY A 201 13.85 -0.07 -17.98
C GLY A 201 14.07 -1.52 -18.39
N LYS A 202 14.65 -2.36 -17.53
CA LYS A 202 14.79 -3.80 -17.78
C LYS A 202 13.50 -4.52 -17.40
N LEU A 203 13.00 -5.35 -18.31
CA LEU A 203 11.82 -6.19 -18.07
C LEU A 203 12.08 -7.17 -16.91
N LYS A 204 11.18 -7.19 -15.93
CA LYS A 204 11.23 -8.07 -14.75
C LYS A 204 10.11 -9.08 -14.74
N ILE A 205 8.88 -8.65 -15.05
CA ILE A 205 7.70 -9.52 -15.11
C ILE A 205 7.13 -9.43 -16.53
N PRO A 206 7.12 -10.53 -17.31
CA PRO A 206 6.62 -10.52 -18.69
C PRO A 206 5.12 -10.21 -18.80
N PRO A 207 4.64 -9.75 -19.97
CA PRO A 207 3.21 -9.53 -20.22
C PRO A 207 2.35 -10.75 -19.86
N GLY A 208 1.29 -10.53 -19.07
CA GLY A 208 0.33 -11.58 -18.69
C GLY A 208 0.85 -12.58 -17.64
N VAL A 209 2.09 -12.42 -17.16
CA VAL A 209 2.64 -13.23 -16.08
C VAL A 209 2.42 -12.51 -14.76
N ARG A 210 1.92 -13.23 -13.75
CA ARG A 210 1.87 -12.76 -12.36
C ARG A 210 3.16 -13.17 -11.65
N ALA A 211 3.71 -12.28 -10.83
CA ALA A 211 4.81 -12.63 -9.93
C ALA A 211 4.43 -13.81 -9.03
N SER A 212 5.34 -14.77 -8.86
CA SER A 212 5.16 -15.85 -7.90
C SER A 212 5.37 -15.36 -6.47
N HIS A 213 4.96 -16.18 -5.50
CA HIS A 213 5.27 -15.95 -4.09
C HIS A 213 6.78 -15.74 -3.89
N ASP A 214 7.63 -16.59 -4.48
CA ASP A 214 9.10 -16.50 -4.34
C ASP A 214 9.67 -15.22 -4.96
N ASP A 215 9.13 -14.78 -6.11
CA ASP A 215 9.53 -13.52 -6.75
C ASP A 215 9.25 -12.33 -5.83
N LEU A 216 8.08 -12.34 -5.18
CA LEU A 216 7.67 -11.31 -4.24
C LEU A 216 8.49 -11.38 -2.95
N TRP A 217 8.71 -12.57 -2.40
CA TRP A 217 9.45 -12.80 -1.15
C TRP A 217 10.91 -12.32 -1.25
N ASN A 218 11.50 -12.41 -2.43
CA ASN A 218 12.89 -12.04 -2.70
C ASN A 218 13.04 -10.70 -3.47
N MET A 219 11.98 -9.89 -3.55
CA MET A 219 11.96 -8.67 -4.35
C MET A 219 12.96 -7.61 -3.81
N MET A 220 14.06 -7.41 -4.54
CA MET A 220 15.10 -6.43 -4.23
C MET A 220 15.45 -5.53 -5.42
N TRP A 221 14.42 -4.97 -6.06
CA TRP A 221 14.53 -4.02 -7.15
C TRP A 221 13.30 -3.12 -7.16
N PHE A 222 13.45 -1.90 -7.69
CA PHE A 222 12.34 -0.95 -7.80
C PHE A 222 11.76 -0.91 -9.21
N VAL A 223 10.45 -0.72 -9.31
CA VAL A 223 9.74 -0.52 -10.58
C VAL A 223 10.05 0.84 -11.20
N GLN A 224 9.83 0.96 -12.51
CA GLN A 224 9.89 2.24 -13.21
C GLN A 224 9.01 3.30 -12.54
N GLY A 225 9.54 4.51 -12.37
CA GLY A 225 8.85 5.65 -11.74
C GLY A 225 9.23 5.89 -10.29
N VAL A 226 9.89 4.93 -9.62
CA VAL A 226 10.49 5.18 -8.31
C VAL A 226 11.71 6.10 -8.47
N VAL A 227 11.84 7.10 -7.60
CA VAL A 227 12.99 8.02 -7.51
C VAL A 227 13.71 7.79 -6.19
N GLY A 228 14.95 7.31 -6.28
CA GLY A 228 15.76 6.89 -5.14
C GLY A 228 16.44 5.55 -5.44
N GLN A 229 17.31 5.10 -4.53
CA GLN A 229 18.01 3.82 -4.62
C GLN A 229 17.70 2.97 -3.39
N ILE A 230 17.82 1.66 -3.56
CA ILE A 230 17.83 0.71 -2.43
C ILE A 230 19.19 0.91 -1.71
N PRO A 231 19.21 1.30 -0.43
CA PRO A 231 20.43 1.38 0.35
C PRO A 231 21.14 0.03 0.36
N GLY A 232 22.47 0.06 0.18
CA GLY A 232 23.34 -1.10 0.30
C GLY A 232 23.64 -1.50 1.74
#